data_AF-A0A918C534-F1
#
_entry.id   AF-A0A918C534-F1
#
_cell.length_a   1.000
_cell.length_b   1.000
_cell.length_c   1.000
_cell.angle_alpha   90.00
_cell.angle_beta   90.00
_cell.angle_gamma   90.00
#
_symmetry.space_group_name_H-M   'P 1'
#
loop_
_entity.id
_entity.type
_entity.pdbx_description
1 polymer ?
#
loop_
_entity_poly.entity_id
_entity_poly.type
_entity_poly.pdbx_seq_one_letter_code
_entity_poly.pdbx_strand_id
1 'polypeptide(L)'
;MTSAQHRLQPPGRGPLRLEIRTLLAAAGLPEADNDDRYRAHGVVVTDRGESVGVEWFVSRSLRRTAADEQLRGWPMGPADRAQEAARRHLHAALFGILTEVGYLVEADPPDTPGALSVRAGRVSAPTTLAADIRRILADPHGVADAPEDSGL
;
A
#
# COMPACT_ATOMS: atom_id res chain seq x y z
N MET A 1 0.73 -50.21 -6.88
CA MET A 1 -0.18 -49.13 -7.34
C MET A 1 -0.84 -48.60 -6.08
N THR A 2 -0.50 -47.43 -5.54
CA THR A 2 -0.75 -46.10 -6.11
C THR A 2 0.16 -45.08 -5.39
N SER A 3 1.06 -44.40 -6.11
CA SER A 3 1.87 -43.31 -5.55
C SER A 3 1.14 -41.98 -5.71
N ALA A 4 0.88 -41.31 -4.59
CA ALA A 4 0.31 -39.98 -4.52
C ALA A 4 1.26 -38.96 -5.20
N GLN A 5 0.85 -38.43 -6.34
CA GLN A 5 1.48 -37.27 -6.95
C GLN A 5 1.01 -36.02 -6.21
N HIS A 6 1.69 -35.71 -5.11
CA HIS A 6 1.64 -34.40 -4.49
C HIS A 6 2.31 -33.41 -5.46
N ARG A 7 1.51 -32.78 -6.33
CA ARG A 7 1.98 -31.68 -7.19
C ARG A 7 2.46 -30.56 -6.27
N LEU A 8 3.78 -30.38 -6.22
CA LEU A 8 4.42 -29.17 -5.73
C LEU A 8 3.94 -28.02 -6.60
N GLN A 9 2.96 -27.27 -6.08
CA GLN A 9 2.61 -25.97 -6.59
C GLN A 9 3.82 -25.06 -6.35
N PRO A 10 4.32 -24.32 -7.36
CA PRO A 10 5.39 -23.35 -7.13
C PRO A 10 4.91 -22.33 -6.06
N PRO A 11 5.80 -21.73 -5.25
CA PRO A 11 5.41 -20.73 -4.25
C PRO A 11 4.76 -19.54 -4.96
N GLY A 12 3.45 -19.59 -5.08
CA GLY A 12 2.65 -18.60 -5.78
C GLY A 12 2.67 -17.32 -4.98
N ARG A 13 2.87 -16.19 -5.67
CA ARG A 13 2.57 -14.84 -5.18
C ARG A 13 1.29 -14.89 -4.34
N GLY A 14 1.35 -14.54 -3.06
CA GLY A 14 0.21 -14.65 -2.16
C GLY A 14 -1.01 -13.90 -2.71
N PRO A 15 -2.24 -14.42 -2.54
CA PRO A 15 -3.46 -13.77 -3.03
C PRO A 15 -3.59 -12.33 -2.54
N LEU A 16 -3.20 -12.07 -1.28
CA LEU A 16 -3.21 -10.76 -0.66
C LEU A 16 -2.28 -9.75 -1.35
N ARG A 17 -1.09 -10.18 -1.82
CA ARG A 17 -0.15 -9.28 -2.51
C ARG A 17 -0.72 -8.77 -3.83
N LEU A 18 -1.36 -9.66 -4.59
CA LEU A 18 -1.99 -9.28 -5.85
C LEU A 18 -3.20 -8.37 -5.61
N GLU A 19 -3.99 -8.68 -4.59
CA GLU A 19 -5.15 -7.89 -4.17
C GLU A 19 -4.77 -6.46 -3.80
N ILE A 20 -3.79 -6.29 -2.91
CA ILE A 20 -3.28 -4.97 -2.50
C ILE A 20 -2.68 -4.21 -3.68
N ARG A 21 -1.90 -4.85 -4.55
CA ARG A 21 -1.40 -4.21 -5.79
C ARG A 21 -2.54 -3.71 -6.68
N THR A 22 -3.58 -4.52 -6.83
CA THR A 22 -4.74 -4.18 -7.68
C THR A 22 -5.51 -3.00 -7.10
N LEU A 23 -5.74 -2.99 -5.79
CA LEU A 23 -6.40 -1.89 -5.09
C LEU A 23 -5.60 -0.58 -5.21
N LEU A 24 -4.29 -0.63 -4.97
CA LEU A 24 -3.45 0.56 -5.06
C LEU A 24 -3.39 1.11 -6.49
N ALA A 25 -3.30 0.23 -7.49
CA ALA A 25 -3.38 0.63 -8.90
C ALA A 25 -4.74 1.27 -9.24
N ALA A 26 -5.85 0.73 -8.71
CA ALA A 26 -7.18 1.31 -8.89
C ALA A 26 -7.32 2.68 -8.20
N ALA A 27 -6.59 2.91 -7.11
CA ALA A 27 -6.47 4.22 -6.46
C ALA A 27 -5.52 5.19 -7.18
N GLY A 28 -5.01 4.82 -8.37
CA GLY A 28 -4.11 5.65 -9.16
C GLY A 28 -2.66 5.69 -8.67
N LEU A 29 -2.29 4.77 -7.77
CA LEU A 29 -0.94 4.72 -7.21
C LEU A 29 -0.04 3.84 -8.09
N PRO A 30 1.09 4.37 -8.61
CA PRO A 30 1.94 3.62 -9.50
C PRO A 30 2.69 2.53 -8.73
N GLU A 31 2.66 1.31 -9.27
CA GLU A 31 3.56 0.24 -8.82
C GLU A 31 5.02 0.70 -9.05
N ALA A 32 5.89 0.33 -8.12
CA ALA A 32 7.31 0.57 -8.28
C ALA A 32 7.84 -0.12 -9.54
N ASP A 33 8.60 0.63 -10.33
CA ASP A 33 9.28 0.13 -11.52
C ASP A 33 10.49 -0.79 -11.21
N ASN A 34 10.85 -0.91 -9.94
CA ASN A 34 11.95 -1.74 -9.46
C ASN A 34 11.64 -2.23 -8.04
N ASP A 35 11.90 -3.51 -7.76
CA ASP A 35 11.75 -4.10 -6.43
C ASP A 35 12.94 -3.76 -5.49
N ASP A 36 14.05 -3.25 -6.03
CA ASP A 36 15.16 -2.71 -5.24
C ASP A 36 14.70 -1.40 -4.58
N ARG A 37 14.56 -1.44 -3.24
CA ARG A 37 14.16 -0.31 -2.37
C ARG A 37 14.93 0.97 -2.67
N TYR A 38 16.22 0.88 -3.03
CA TYR A 38 17.05 2.04 -3.30
C TYR A 38 16.80 2.67 -4.67
N ARG A 39 16.20 1.92 -5.62
CA ARG A 39 15.94 2.35 -7.00
C ARG A 39 14.45 2.52 -7.32
N ALA A 40 13.58 1.91 -6.53
CA ALA A 40 12.13 1.89 -6.66
C ALA A 40 11.53 3.30 -6.76
N HIS A 41 10.65 3.55 -7.73
CA HIS A 41 9.85 4.77 -7.77
C HIS A 41 8.36 4.40 -7.84
N GLY A 42 7.58 4.78 -6.82
CA GLY A 42 6.21 4.32 -6.64
C GLY A 42 6.06 3.40 -5.44
N VAL A 43 5.06 2.50 -5.48
CA VAL A 43 4.72 1.61 -4.37
C VAL A 43 5.35 0.24 -4.54
N VAL A 44 6.16 -0.17 -3.56
CA VAL A 44 6.65 -1.54 -3.45
C VAL A 44 5.70 -2.33 -2.54
N VAL A 45 5.20 -3.46 -3.04
CA VAL A 45 4.41 -4.41 -2.25
C VAL A 45 5.19 -5.71 -2.10
N THR A 46 5.65 -5.99 -0.89
CA THR A 46 6.47 -7.16 -0.55
C THR A 46 5.62 -8.23 0.13
N ASP A 47 5.65 -9.45 -0.38
CA ASP A 47 4.99 -10.59 0.28
C ASP A 47 5.73 -10.95 1.57
N ARG A 48 5.00 -11.11 2.68
CA ARG A 48 5.53 -11.54 3.99
C ARG A 48 4.77 -12.77 4.52
N GLY A 49 4.14 -13.55 3.63
CA GLY A 49 3.37 -14.74 3.99
C GLY A 49 1.94 -14.38 4.38
N GLU A 50 1.67 -14.22 5.68
CA GLU A 50 0.32 -13.87 6.19
C GLU A 50 0.01 -12.37 6.08
N SER A 51 1.01 -11.56 5.76
CA SER A 51 0.91 -10.11 5.60
C SER A 51 1.63 -9.67 4.33
N VAL A 52 1.39 -8.43 3.92
CA VAL A 52 2.17 -7.78 2.87
C VAL A 52 2.71 -6.46 3.38
N GLY A 53 3.98 -6.20 3.10
CA GLY A 53 4.61 -4.91 3.34
C GLY A 53 4.29 -3.96 2.20
N VAL A 54 3.82 -2.76 2.50
CA VAL A 54 3.56 -1.68 1.55
C VAL A 54 4.46 -0.50 1.85
N GLU A 55 5.26 -0.10 0.87
CA GLU A 55 6.24 0.97 1.00
C GLU A 55 6.13 1.96 -0.15
N TRP A 56 6.30 3.25 0.15
CA TRP A 56 6.17 4.31 -0.84
C TRP A 56 7.50 5.04 -1.06
N PHE A 57 7.90 5.15 -2.32
CA PHE A 57 9.09 5.89 -2.73
C PHE A 57 8.72 7.12 -3.55
N VAL A 58 8.74 8.28 -2.87
CA VAL A 58 8.18 9.57 -3.34
C VAL A 58 8.88 10.12 -4.58
N SER A 59 10.21 10.08 -4.62
CA SER A 59 10.97 10.65 -5.72
C SER A 59 12.39 10.10 -5.74
N ARG A 60 12.89 9.79 -6.94
CA ARG A 60 14.32 9.46 -7.15
C ARG A 60 15.21 10.66 -6.90
N SER A 61 14.81 11.83 -7.40
CA SER A 61 15.58 13.06 -7.24
C SER A 61 15.70 13.45 -5.77
N LEU A 62 14.61 13.41 -5.02
CA LEU A 62 14.61 13.77 -3.59
C LEU A 62 15.49 12.83 -2.77
N ARG A 63 15.40 11.52 -3.00
CA ARG A 63 16.26 10.52 -2.34
C ARG A 63 17.72 10.66 -2.71
N ARG A 64 18.03 10.99 -3.98
CA ARG A 64 19.39 11.26 -4.41
C ARG A 64 19.96 12.49 -3.70
N THR A 65 19.18 13.57 -3.62
CA THR A 65 19.59 14.77 -2.88
C THR A 65 19.77 14.48 -1.39
N ALA A 66 18.89 13.69 -0.76
CA ALA A 66 19.04 13.27 0.62
C ALA A 66 20.32 12.44 0.84
N ALA A 67 20.65 11.52 -0.07
CA ALA A 67 21.90 10.76 -0.03
C ALA A 67 23.14 11.66 -0.19
N ASP A 68 23.08 12.63 -1.11
CA ASP A 68 24.16 13.61 -1.32
C ASP A 68 24.36 14.50 -0.07
N GLU A 69 23.28 14.91 0.61
CA GLU A 69 23.32 15.63 1.89
C GLU A 69 24.00 14.80 2.99
N GLN A 70 23.64 13.52 3.11
CA GLN A 70 24.27 12.60 4.08
C GLN A 70 25.76 12.42 3.81
N LEU A 71 26.17 12.23 2.54
CA LEU A 71 27.58 12.11 2.16
C LEU A 71 28.39 13.39 2.45
N ARG A 72 27.74 14.56 2.44
CA ARG A 72 28.33 15.85 2.84
C ARG A 72 28.34 16.08 4.35
N GLY A 73 27.90 15.11 5.15
CA GLY A 73 27.88 15.21 6.60
C GLY A 73 26.71 16.01 7.15
N TRP A 74 25.61 16.13 6.40
CA TRP A 74 24.36 16.74 6.86
C TRP A 74 23.29 15.66 7.10
N PRO A 75 23.40 14.87 8.17
CA PRO A 75 22.33 13.96 8.55
C PRO A 75 21.06 14.77 8.83
N MET A 76 19.92 14.32 8.33
CA MET A 76 18.64 15.03 8.42
C MET A 76 18.62 16.41 7.74
N GLY A 77 19.34 16.51 6.61
CA GLY A 77 19.28 17.67 5.72
C GLY A 77 17.86 17.96 5.20
N PRO A 78 17.65 19.11 4.54
CA PRO A 78 16.33 19.50 4.03
C PRO A 78 15.67 18.45 3.12
N ALA A 79 16.42 17.78 2.24
CA ALA A 79 15.87 16.77 1.35
C ALA A 79 15.47 15.50 2.11
N ASP A 80 16.28 15.06 3.07
CA ASP A 80 15.96 13.92 3.94
C ASP A 80 14.68 14.19 4.76
N ARG A 81 14.56 15.37 5.36
CA ARG A 81 13.35 15.78 6.11
C ARG A 81 12.12 15.88 5.21
N ALA A 82 12.26 16.44 4.01
CA ALA A 82 11.16 16.52 3.05
C ALA A 82 10.71 15.13 2.58
N GLN A 83 11.66 14.22 2.32
CA GLN A 83 11.37 12.84 1.98
C GLN A 83 10.60 12.14 3.11
N GLU A 84 11.07 12.31 4.34
CA GLU A 84 10.45 11.69 5.50
C GLU A 84 9.03 12.22 5.76
N ALA A 85 8.85 13.54 5.66
CA ALA A 85 7.53 14.16 5.82
C ALA A 85 6.54 13.69 4.74
N ALA A 86 6.99 13.63 3.48
CA ALA A 86 6.16 13.15 2.37
C ALA A 86 5.80 11.67 2.53
N ARG A 87 6.77 10.84 2.93
CA ARG A 87 6.55 9.41 3.22
C ARG A 87 5.49 9.23 4.32
N ARG A 88 5.62 9.94 5.45
CA ARG A 88 4.65 9.86 6.56
C ARG A 88 3.23 10.24 6.15
N HIS A 89 3.06 11.34 5.41
CA HIS A 89 1.74 11.77 4.95
C HIS A 89 1.09 10.73 4.02
N LEU A 90 1.86 10.19 3.07
CA LEU A 90 1.35 9.17 2.16
C LEU A 90 1.04 7.86 2.89
N HIS A 91 1.86 7.47 3.86
CA HIS A 91 1.62 6.29 4.68
C HIS A 91 0.37 6.46 5.55
N ALA A 92 0.14 7.64 6.13
CA ALA A 92 -1.09 7.93 6.85
C ALA A 92 -2.33 7.86 5.94
N ALA A 93 -2.24 8.39 4.71
CA ALA A 93 -3.33 8.29 3.74
C ALA A 93 -3.60 6.84 3.32
N LEU A 94 -2.55 6.07 3.03
CA LEU A 94 -2.65 4.65 2.70
C LEU A 94 -3.22 3.83 3.85
N PHE A 95 -2.78 4.11 5.08
CA PHE A 95 -3.31 3.49 6.29
C PHE A 95 -4.83 3.70 6.35
N GLY A 96 -5.30 4.94 6.23
CA GLY A 96 -6.73 5.26 6.23
C GLY A 96 -7.49 4.50 5.15
N ILE A 97 -7.05 4.57 3.89
CA ILE A 97 -7.71 3.86 2.77
C ILE A 97 -7.81 2.36 3.03
N LEU A 98 -6.70 1.73 3.42
CA LEU A 98 -6.65 0.28 3.62
C LEU A 98 -7.50 -0.17 4.83
N THR A 99 -7.52 0.63 5.91
CA THR A 99 -8.37 0.36 7.08
C THR A 99 -9.84 0.53 6.76
N GLU A 100 -10.25 1.60 6.06
CA GLU A 100 -11.64 1.82 5.64
C GLU A 100 -12.15 0.69 4.73
N VAL A 101 -11.25 0.12 3.93
CA VAL A 101 -11.53 -1.02 3.06
C VAL A 101 -11.60 -2.36 3.82
N GLY A 102 -11.27 -2.37 5.11
CA GLY A 102 -11.42 -3.52 6.00
C GLY A 102 -10.15 -4.36 6.21
N TYR A 103 -8.99 -3.87 5.78
CA TYR A 103 -7.72 -4.51 6.12
C TYR A 103 -7.25 -4.15 7.53
N LEU A 104 -6.53 -5.08 8.14
CA LEU A 104 -5.76 -4.81 9.36
C LEU A 104 -4.41 -4.23 8.93
N VAL A 105 -4.12 -3.01 9.37
CA VAL A 105 -2.91 -2.29 9.00
C VAL A 105 -2.10 -1.96 10.25
N GLU A 106 -0.83 -2.30 10.25
CA GLU A 106 0.16 -1.91 11.28
C GLU A 106 1.16 -0.95 10.63
N ALA A 107 1.36 0.23 11.22
CA ALA A 107 2.37 1.18 10.77
C ALA A 107 3.72 0.91 11.44
N ASP A 108 4.81 1.09 10.70
CA ASP A 108 6.19 0.93 11.17
C ASP A 108 6.46 -0.43 11.85
N PRO A 109 6.26 -1.56 11.15
CA PRO A 109 6.57 -2.87 11.71
C PRO A 109 8.06 -2.96 12.07
N PRO A 110 8.42 -3.67 13.17
CA PRO A 110 9.78 -3.70 13.70
C PRO A 110 10.81 -4.19 12.67
N ASP A 111 10.42 -5.09 11.76
CA ASP A 111 11.30 -5.66 10.75
C ASP A 111 11.52 -4.74 9.54
N THR A 112 10.67 -3.72 9.34
CA THR A 112 10.76 -2.83 8.18
C THR A 112 10.22 -1.44 8.53
N PRO A 113 11.03 -0.62 9.23
CA PRO A 113 10.65 0.76 9.56
C PRO A 113 10.34 1.57 8.30
N GLY A 114 9.28 2.36 8.36
CA GLY A 114 8.78 3.15 7.26
C GLY A 114 8.05 2.35 6.19
N ALA A 115 7.41 1.27 6.60
CA ALA A 115 6.48 0.45 5.83
C ALA A 115 5.13 0.35 6.55
N LEU A 116 4.09 -0.02 5.80
CA LEU A 116 2.84 -0.52 6.35
C LEU A 116 2.83 -2.04 6.24
N SER A 117 2.44 -2.74 7.30
CA SER A 117 2.15 -4.17 7.28
C SER A 117 0.64 -4.35 7.15
N VAL A 118 0.20 -5.00 6.07
CA VAL A 118 -1.22 -5.15 5.73
C VAL A 118 -1.60 -6.63 5.79
N ARG A 119 -2.66 -6.93 6.51
CA ARG A 119 -3.21 -8.29 6.67
C ARG A 119 -4.69 -8.29 6.31
N ALA A 120 -5.17 -9.43 5.80
CA ALA A 120 -6.60 -9.62 5.59
C ALA A 120 -7.35 -9.45 6.92
N GLY A 121 -8.39 -8.62 6.94
CA GLY A 121 -9.31 -8.55 8.07
C GLY A 121 -10.21 -9.79 8.12
N ARG A 122 -10.81 -10.08 9.27
CA ARG A 122 -11.76 -11.20 9.43
C ARG A 122 -12.98 -11.13 8.48
N VAL A 123 -13.22 -9.99 7.82
CA VAL A 123 -14.37 -9.73 6.93
C VAL A 123 -13.97 -9.64 5.46
N SER A 124 -12.68 -9.70 5.12
CA SER A 124 -12.18 -9.60 3.74
C SER A 124 -12.42 -10.91 2.97
N ALA A 125 -13.66 -11.17 2.57
CA ALA A 125 -13.91 -12.10 1.47
C ALA A 125 -13.54 -11.39 0.15
N PRO A 126 -12.67 -11.99 -0.70
CA PRO A 126 -12.17 -11.37 -1.95
C PRO A 126 -13.26 -10.86 -2.91
N THR A 127 -14.48 -11.39 -2.79
CA THR A 127 -15.65 -11.01 -3.60
C THR A 127 -16.29 -9.69 -3.17
N THR A 128 -16.21 -9.30 -1.90
CA THR A 128 -16.86 -8.08 -1.39
C THR A 128 -16.04 -6.85 -1.74
N LEU A 129 -14.72 -6.96 -1.65
CA LEU A 129 -13.80 -5.86 -1.93
C LEU A 129 -13.84 -5.38 -3.39
N ALA A 130 -13.77 -6.30 -4.35
CA ALA A 130 -13.82 -5.94 -5.76
C ALA A 130 -15.17 -5.32 -6.14
N ALA A 131 -16.25 -5.69 -5.44
CA ALA A 131 -17.57 -5.09 -5.61
C ALA A 131 -17.64 -3.69 -4.99
N ASP A 132 -17.08 -3.48 -3.80
CA ASP A 132 -17.05 -2.18 -3.13
C ASP A 132 -16.16 -1.16 -3.85
N ILE A 133 -14.98 -1.55 -4.34
CA ILE A 133 -14.12 -0.66 -5.14
C ILE A 133 -14.85 -0.24 -6.43
N ARG A 134 -15.52 -1.17 -7.12
CA ARG A 134 -16.31 -0.83 -8.32
C ARG A 134 -17.46 0.10 -7.99
N ARG A 135 -18.12 -0.09 -6.84
CA ARG A 135 -19.22 0.77 -6.37
C ARG A 135 -18.73 2.18 -6.06
N ILE A 136 -17.62 2.33 -5.34
CA ILE A 136 -17.02 3.63 -4.98
C ILE A 136 -16.52 4.37 -6.22
N LEU A 137 -15.87 3.67 -7.16
CA LEU A 137 -15.40 4.29 -8.40
C LEU A 137 -16.54 4.61 -9.37
N ALA A 138 -17.66 3.88 -9.30
CA ALA A 138 -18.85 4.17 -10.10
C ALA A 138 -19.66 5.37 -9.56
N ASP A 139 -19.44 5.77 -8.31
CA ASP A 139 -20.15 6.89 -7.69
C ASP A 139 -19.20 7.93 -7.05
N PRO A 140 -18.44 8.68 -7.88
CA PRO A 140 -17.54 9.73 -7.37
C PRO A 140 -18.27 10.99 -6.88
N HIS A 141 -19.61 11.06 -6.97
CA HIS A 141 -20.40 12.27 -6.64
C HIS A 141 -21.56 12.04 -5.63
N GLY A 142 -21.85 10.81 -5.19
CA GLY A 142 -23.01 10.50 -4.35
C GLY A 142 -23.00 10.96 -2.89
N VAL A 143 -22.01 11.75 -2.43
CA VAL A 143 -22.01 12.32 -1.06
C VAL A 143 -22.73 13.67 -0.98
N ALA A 144 -23.09 14.28 -2.11
CA ALA A 144 -23.84 15.54 -2.14
C ALA A 144 -25.20 15.34 -2.81
N ASP A 145 -26.16 14.81 -2.06
CA ASP A 145 -27.57 15.23 -2.06
C ASP A 145 -28.37 14.24 -1.20
N ALA A 146 -28.29 14.42 0.12
CA ALA A 146 -29.40 14.03 0.97
C ALA A 146 -30.44 15.14 0.85
N PRO A 147 -31.65 14.90 0.27
CA PRO A 147 -32.73 15.84 0.45
C PRO A 147 -33.14 15.74 1.92
N GLU A 148 -32.91 16.80 2.68
CA GLU A 148 -33.65 17.04 3.93
C GLU A 148 -35.12 17.23 3.54
N ASP A 149 -35.86 16.13 3.44
CA ASP A 149 -37.31 16.16 3.29
C ASP A 149 -37.96 16.31 4.67
N SER A 150 -38.42 17.54 4.89
CA SER A 150 -39.65 17.96 5.58
C SER A 150 -39.85 17.65 7.06
N GLY A 151 -40.06 18.75 7.81
CA GLY A 151 -40.78 18.74 9.07
C GLY A 151 -40.93 20.13 9.69
N LEU A 152 -41.72 21.02 9.06
CA LEU A 152 -42.64 22.00 9.68
C LEU A 152 -43.43 22.79 8.62
#